data_AF-A0A937KB69-F1
#
_entry.id   AF-A0A937KB69-F1
#
_cell.length_a   1.000
_cell.length_b   1.000
_cell.length_c   1.000
_cell.angle_alpha   90.00
_cell.angle_beta   90.00
_cell.angle_gamma   90.00
#
_symmetry.space_group_name_H-M   'P 1'
#
loop_
_entity.id
_entity.type
_entity.pdbx_description
1 polymer ?
#
loop_
_entity_poly.entity_id
_entity_poly.type
_entity_poly.pdbx_seq_one_letter_code
_entity_poly.pdbx_strand_id
1 'polypeptide(L)'
;MSKRHLLLLTGLVICCIGSVLFLSKPALHPFFDLSNSGPIGDTIGGITAPIINLVGAILVYISFKAQIAANKVQERAIDGERNRNRQQQNFSSSLKLLELCRKEFDDLTYKSGKNQIETGQDSLRQYINKLKTPNSDEVIHKTAYHLSLYASVNKLSMLMKRVSKLEMFKDDKIYLALLIQDFYYYSYGHYYGYLADAVEKRLAMLEKKLKNSVVDVKDLDYLTAESQLTLFRNIFLDLVTNFHELDSQIQEWQNERKN
;
A
#
# COMPACT_ATOMS: atom_id res chain seq x y z
N MET A 1 -35.47 -9.06 -2.42
CA MET A 1 -36.18 -9.41 -3.66
C MET A 1 -37.05 -8.21 -4.06
N SER A 2 -36.89 -7.65 -5.27
CA SER A 2 -37.64 -6.42 -5.63
C SER A 2 -39.10 -6.74 -5.93
N LYS A 3 -40.02 -5.79 -5.69
CA LYS A 3 -41.49 -5.96 -5.85
C LYS A 3 -41.89 -6.52 -7.22
N ARG A 4 -41.11 -6.23 -8.28
CA ARG A 4 -41.34 -6.73 -9.64
C ARG A 4 -41.08 -8.24 -9.79
N HIS A 5 -40.04 -8.75 -9.12
CA HIS A 5 -39.73 -10.18 -9.12
C HIS A 5 -40.79 -10.97 -8.36
N LEU A 6 -41.31 -10.41 -7.26
CA LEU A 6 -42.38 -11.04 -6.50
C LEU A 6 -43.67 -11.14 -7.33
N LEU A 7 -44.05 -10.08 -8.03
CA LEU A 7 -45.26 -10.06 -8.86
C LEU A 7 -45.17 -11.07 -10.03
N LEU A 8 -44.02 -11.19 -10.68
CA LEU A 8 -43.80 -12.19 -11.73
C LEU A 8 -43.88 -13.63 -11.18
N LEU A 9 -43.28 -13.87 -10.01
CA LEU A 9 -43.28 -15.20 -9.41
C LEU A 9 -44.69 -15.60 -8.94
N THR A 10 -45.42 -14.67 -8.31
CA THR A 10 -46.82 -14.88 -7.92
C THR A 10 -47.72 -15.10 -9.13
N GLY A 11 -47.54 -14.33 -10.20
CA GLY A 11 -48.30 -14.50 -11.45
C GLY A 11 -48.04 -15.87 -12.11
N LEU A 12 -46.79 -16.31 -12.17
CA LEU A 12 -46.41 -17.63 -12.69
C LEU A 12 -47.09 -18.76 -11.89
N VAL A 13 -47.04 -18.68 -10.56
CA VAL A 13 -47.65 -19.68 -9.67
C VAL A 13 -49.18 -19.72 -9.86
N ILE A 14 -49.83 -18.57 -9.95
CA ILE A 14 -51.28 -18.49 -10.22
C ILE A 14 -51.62 -19.09 -11.59
N CYS A 15 -50.81 -18.83 -12.63
CA CYS A 15 -51.02 -19.41 -13.96
C CYS A 15 -50.85 -20.94 -13.95
N CYS A 16 -49.83 -21.47 -13.29
CA CYS A 16 -49.59 -22.91 -13.21
C CYS A 16 -50.66 -23.65 -12.39
N ILE A 17 -51.10 -23.10 -11.26
CA ILE A 17 -52.15 -23.71 -10.43
C ILE A 17 -53.52 -23.53 -11.09
N GLY A 18 -53.78 -22.34 -11.63
CA GLY A 18 -55.01 -22.00 -12.32
C GLY A 18 -55.25 -22.86 -13.55
N SER A 19 -54.21 -23.17 -14.34
CA SER A 19 -54.35 -24.04 -15.51
C SER A 19 -54.76 -25.46 -15.12
N VAL A 20 -54.15 -26.05 -14.09
CA VAL A 20 -54.51 -27.38 -13.58
C VAL A 20 -55.95 -27.40 -13.07
N LEU A 21 -56.33 -26.43 -12.23
CA LEU A 21 -57.70 -26.37 -11.68
C LEU A 21 -58.77 -26.11 -12.74
N PHE A 22 -58.43 -25.40 -13.81
CA PHE A 22 -59.35 -25.12 -14.91
C PHE A 22 -59.51 -26.33 -15.85
N LEU A 23 -58.40 -27.03 -16.17
CA LEU A 23 -58.39 -28.19 -17.05
C LEU A 23 -58.95 -29.47 -16.40
N SER A 24 -59.00 -29.56 -15.06
CA SER A 24 -59.53 -30.73 -14.34
C SER A 24 -61.05 -30.70 -14.10
N LYS A 25 -61.78 -29.64 -14.51
CA LYS A 25 -63.24 -29.54 -14.37
C LYS A 25 -63.97 -29.99 -15.64
N PRO A 26 -65.23 -30.48 -15.54
CA PRO A 26 -66.03 -30.87 -16.71
C PRO A 26 -66.21 -29.67 -17.65
N ALA A 27 -66.19 -29.95 -18.96
CA ALA A 27 -66.20 -28.94 -19.99
C ALA A 27 -67.46 -28.06 -19.91
N LEU A 28 -67.27 -26.75 -19.86
CA LEU A 28 -68.37 -25.77 -19.82
C LEU A 28 -69.12 -25.66 -21.17
N HIS A 29 -68.54 -26.18 -22.25
CA HIS A 29 -69.12 -26.18 -23.59
C HIS A 29 -68.73 -27.47 -24.34
N PRO A 30 -69.66 -28.11 -25.10
CA PRO A 30 -69.40 -29.38 -25.80
C PRO A 30 -68.20 -29.36 -26.76
N PHE A 31 -67.87 -28.19 -27.32
CA PHE A 31 -66.70 -28.00 -28.18
C PHE A 31 -65.35 -28.25 -27.46
N PHE A 32 -65.31 -28.09 -26.13
CA PHE A 32 -64.14 -28.32 -25.29
C PHE A 32 -64.27 -29.63 -24.49
N ASP A 33 -65.18 -30.52 -24.88
CA ASP A 33 -65.33 -31.83 -24.25
C ASP A 33 -64.18 -32.76 -24.67
N LEU A 34 -63.16 -32.81 -23.81
CA LEU A 34 -61.95 -33.60 -24.01
C LEU A 34 -62.09 -35.05 -23.51
N SER A 35 -63.28 -35.50 -23.08
CA SER A 35 -63.50 -36.80 -22.43
C SER A 35 -63.02 -38.00 -23.26
N ASN A 36 -63.06 -37.92 -24.59
CA ASN A 36 -62.59 -38.96 -25.51
C ASN A 36 -61.22 -38.68 -26.15
N SER A 37 -60.57 -37.57 -25.77
CA SER A 37 -59.31 -37.09 -26.37
C SER A 37 -58.08 -37.43 -25.52
N GLY A 38 -58.26 -38.11 -24.37
CA GLY A 38 -57.18 -38.59 -23.50
C GLY A 38 -56.05 -39.31 -24.25
N PRO A 39 -56.35 -40.30 -25.13
CA PRO A 39 -55.32 -40.99 -25.92
C PRO A 39 -54.54 -40.08 -26.87
N ILE A 40 -55.17 -39.02 -27.40
CA ILE A 40 -54.51 -38.00 -28.24
C ILE A 40 -53.57 -37.15 -27.38
N GLY A 41 -54.03 -36.73 -26.20
CA GLY A 41 -53.21 -36.02 -25.21
C GLY A 41 -52.01 -36.85 -24.72
N ASP A 42 -52.20 -38.14 -24.48
CA ASP A 42 -51.15 -39.07 -24.07
C ASP A 42 -50.12 -39.30 -25.19
N THR A 43 -50.57 -39.36 -26.45
CA THR A 43 -49.68 -39.51 -27.61
C THR A 43 -48.88 -38.23 -27.87
N ILE A 44 -49.53 -37.07 -27.80
CA ILE A 44 -48.86 -35.76 -27.94
C ILE A 44 -47.90 -35.58 -26.76
N GLY A 45 -48.31 -35.82 -25.53
CA GLY A 45 -47.48 -35.73 -24.33
C GLY A 45 -46.30 -36.70 -24.36
N GLY A 46 -46.52 -37.95 -24.76
CA GLY A 46 -45.49 -38.99 -24.86
C GLY A 46 -44.41 -38.67 -25.90
N ILE A 47 -44.77 -38.05 -27.01
CA ILE A 47 -43.82 -37.63 -28.06
C ILE A 47 -43.16 -36.29 -27.75
N THR A 48 -43.94 -35.32 -27.24
CA THR A 48 -43.45 -33.95 -27.01
C THR A 48 -42.66 -33.81 -25.72
N ALA A 49 -42.94 -34.59 -24.67
CA ALA A 49 -42.22 -34.47 -23.39
C ALA A 49 -40.71 -34.73 -23.54
N PRO A 50 -40.23 -35.78 -24.24
CA PRO A 50 -38.80 -35.96 -24.50
C PRO A 50 -38.18 -34.79 -25.28
N ILE A 51 -38.91 -34.23 -26.26
CA ILE A 51 -38.44 -33.09 -27.08
C ILE A 51 -38.33 -31.83 -26.22
N ILE A 52 -39.34 -31.52 -25.42
CA ILE A 52 -39.34 -30.37 -24.51
C ILE A 52 -38.24 -30.51 -23.46
N ASN A 53 -38.05 -31.72 -22.90
CA ASN A 53 -36.97 -31.99 -21.96
C ASN A 53 -35.59 -31.82 -22.60
N LEU A 54 -35.41 -32.26 -23.85
CA LEU A 54 -34.17 -32.05 -24.60
C LEU A 54 -33.92 -30.56 -24.86
N VAL A 55 -34.92 -29.82 -25.31
CA VAL A 55 -34.83 -28.36 -25.51
C VAL A 55 -34.52 -27.66 -24.18
N GLY A 56 -35.17 -28.07 -23.08
CA GLY A 56 -34.88 -27.58 -21.74
C GLY A 56 -33.43 -27.82 -21.32
N ALA A 57 -32.92 -29.03 -21.52
CA ALA A 57 -31.53 -29.36 -21.23
C ALA A 57 -30.54 -28.54 -22.07
N ILE A 58 -30.83 -28.34 -23.37
CA ILE A 58 -30.03 -27.48 -24.26
C ILE A 58 -30.03 -26.04 -23.76
N LEU A 59 -31.18 -25.49 -23.39
CA LEU A 59 -31.31 -24.13 -22.86
C LEU A 59 -30.56 -23.96 -21.54
N VAL A 60 -30.62 -24.95 -20.65
CA VAL A 60 -29.84 -24.95 -19.40
C VAL A 60 -28.34 -24.96 -19.70
N TYR A 61 -27.88 -25.79 -20.64
CA TYR A 61 -26.48 -25.83 -21.06
C TYR A 61 -26.02 -24.47 -21.62
N ILE A 62 -26.81 -23.85 -22.49
CA ILE A 62 -26.53 -22.51 -23.05
C ILE A 62 -26.48 -21.47 -21.93
N SER A 63 -27.39 -21.53 -20.96
CA SER A 63 -27.41 -20.64 -19.80
C SER A 63 -26.13 -20.76 -18.97
N PHE A 64 -25.68 -21.98 -18.67
CA PHE A 64 -24.42 -22.18 -17.95
C PHE A 64 -23.21 -21.65 -18.72
N LYS A 65 -23.18 -21.84 -20.05
CA LYS A 65 -22.11 -21.27 -20.89
C LYS A 65 -22.07 -19.74 -20.81
N ALA A 66 -23.23 -19.09 -20.86
CA ALA A 66 -23.34 -17.65 -20.72
C ALA A 66 -22.92 -17.17 -19.32
N GLN A 67 -23.32 -17.88 -18.26
CA GLN A 67 -22.91 -17.58 -16.88
C GLN A 67 -21.38 -17.69 -16.70
N ILE A 68 -20.74 -18.72 -17.24
CA ILE A 68 -19.27 -18.87 -17.20
C ILE A 68 -18.58 -17.69 -17.91
N ALA A 69 -19.10 -17.27 -19.06
CA ALA A 69 -18.56 -16.12 -19.77
C ALA A 69 -18.70 -14.82 -18.96
N ALA A 70 -19.86 -14.59 -18.33
CA ALA A 70 -20.09 -13.44 -17.47
C ALA A 70 -19.13 -13.41 -16.26
N ASN A 71 -18.93 -14.55 -15.60
CA ASN A 71 -18.03 -14.67 -14.45
C ASN A 71 -16.59 -14.29 -14.83
N LYS A 72 -16.11 -14.72 -16.00
CA LYS A 72 -14.76 -14.35 -16.48
C LYS A 72 -14.61 -12.85 -16.72
N VAL A 73 -15.65 -12.19 -17.22
CA VAL A 73 -15.65 -10.74 -17.40
C VAL A 73 -15.64 -10.03 -16.05
N GLN A 74 -16.45 -10.50 -15.10
CA GLN A 74 -16.52 -9.96 -13.75
C GLN A 74 -15.20 -10.12 -12.99
N GLU A 75 -14.56 -11.28 -13.09
CA GLU A 75 -13.24 -11.55 -12.49
C GLU A 75 -12.20 -10.55 -12.99
N ARG A 76 -12.08 -10.38 -14.31
CA ARG A 76 -11.16 -9.40 -14.90
C ARG A 76 -11.45 -7.96 -14.46
N ALA A 77 -12.72 -7.59 -14.33
CA ALA A 77 -13.09 -6.25 -13.86
C ALA A 77 -12.68 -6.05 -12.39
N ILE A 78 -12.94 -7.04 -11.53
CA ILE A 78 -12.57 -7.02 -10.11
C ILE A 78 -11.05 -6.96 -9.96
N ASP A 79 -10.29 -7.73 -10.73
CA ASP A 79 -8.83 -7.71 -10.65
C ASP A 79 -8.25 -6.38 -11.13
N GLY A 80 -8.83 -5.79 -12.18
CA GLY A 80 -8.49 -4.44 -12.63
C GLY A 80 -8.76 -3.39 -11.54
N GLU A 81 -9.92 -3.44 -10.89
CA GLU A 81 -10.28 -2.55 -9.79
C GLU A 81 -9.38 -2.75 -8.56
N ARG A 82 -9.12 -4.00 -8.16
CA ARG A 82 -8.19 -4.34 -7.08
C ARG A 82 -6.80 -3.79 -7.32
N ASN A 83 -6.29 -3.91 -8.55
CA ASN A 83 -4.97 -3.40 -8.89
C ASN A 83 -4.92 -1.86 -8.81
N ARG A 84 -5.91 -1.17 -9.37
CA ARG A 84 -6.02 0.30 -9.27
C ARG A 84 -6.12 0.76 -7.82
N ASN A 85 -6.96 0.11 -7.02
CA ASN A 85 -7.12 0.41 -5.61
C ASN A 85 -5.83 0.17 -4.82
N ARG A 86 -5.09 -0.90 -5.12
CA ARG A 86 -3.79 -1.19 -4.51
C ARG A 86 -2.77 -0.10 -4.84
N GLN A 87 -2.68 0.33 -6.11
CA GLN A 87 -1.78 1.40 -6.53
C GLN A 87 -2.12 2.74 -5.84
N GLN A 88 -3.41 3.09 -5.77
CA GLN A 88 -3.89 4.28 -5.06
C GLN A 88 -3.60 4.22 -3.56
N GLN A 89 -3.80 3.05 -2.94
CA GLN A 89 -3.51 2.85 -1.52
C GLN A 89 -2.00 2.94 -1.24
N ASN A 90 -1.16 2.40 -2.13
CA ASN A 90 0.29 2.51 -2.05
C ASN A 90 0.75 3.97 -2.10
N PHE A 91 0.20 4.77 -3.01
CA PHE A 91 0.45 6.21 -3.07
C PHE A 91 0.05 6.91 -1.77
N SER A 92 -1.22 6.75 -1.37
CA SER A 92 -1.79 7.44 -0.21
C SER A 92 -1.05 7.09 1.08
N SER A 93 -0.68 5.82 1.25
CA SER A 93 0.06 5.35 2.42
C SER A 93 1.48 5.91 2.43
N SER A 94 2.15 5.97 1.28
CA SER A 94 3.53 6.47 1.20
C SER A 94 3.60 7.99 1.36
N LEU A 95 2.60 8.72 0.86
CA LEU A 95 2.45 10.16 1.11
C LEU A 95 2.26 10.44 2.61
N LYS A 96 1.39 9.69 3.28
CA LYS A 96 1.21 9.78 4.73
C LYS A 96 2.50 9.47 5.51
N LEU A 97 3.27 8.47 5.07
CA LEU A 97 4.58 8.18 5.68
C LEU A 97 5.59 9.32 5.48
N LEU A 98 5.57 9.97 4.31
CA LEU A 98 6.40 11.16 4.06
C LEU A 98 6.01 12.32 4.98
N GLU A 99 4.71 12.60 5.13
CA GLU A 99 4.20 13.62 6.04
C GLU A 99 4.63 13.36 7.49
N LEU A 100 4.59 12.10 7.93
CA LEU A 100 5.08 11.70 9.24
C LEU A 100 6.60 11.91 9.37
N CYS A 101 7.39 11.54 8.36
CA CYS A 101 8.84 11.78 8.37
C CYS A 101 9.16 13.28 8.46
N ARG A 102 8.44 14.11 7.70
CA ARG A 102 8.56 15.58 7.74
C ARG A 102 8.27 16.12 9.13
N LYS A 103 7.11 15.77 9.68
CA LYS A 103 6.70 16.21 11.01
C LYS A 103 7.70 15.77 12.09
N GLU A 104 8.11 14.51 12.07
CA GLU A 104 9.09 14.00 13.05
C GLU A 104 10.45 14.68 12.95
N PHE A 105 10.87 15.06 11.74
CA PHE A 105 12.08 15.85 11.54
C PHE A 105 11.92 17.26 12.11
N ASP A 106 10.82 17.94 11.79
CA ASP A 106 10.54 19.30 12.27
C ASP A 106 10.43 19.33 13.81
N ASP A 107 9.87 18.28 14.41
CA ASP A 107 9.73 18.09 15.85
C ASP A 107 11.04 17.65 16.57
N LEU A 108 12.14 17.43 15.85
CA LEU A 108 13.43 17.12 16.47
C LEU A 108 13.88 18.29 17.35
N THR A 109 14.07 18.08 18.65
CA THR A 109 14.46 19.15 19.59
C THR A 109 15.88 18.98 20.11
N TYR A 110 16.74 19.98 19.93
CA TYR A 110 18.07 20.03 20.54
C TYR A 110 18.15 21.15 21.58
N LYS A 111 18.60 20.83 22.80
CA LYS A 111 18.81 21.82 23.85
C LYS A 111 20.19 22.45 23.71
N SER A 112 20.23 23.72 23.31
CA SER A 112 21.47 24.50 23.19
C SER A 112 21.62 25.46 24.37
N GLY A 113 22.76 25.41 25.07
CA GLY A 113 23.16 26.39 26.09
C GLY A 113 22.11 26.64 27.19
N LYS A 114 21.95 27.92 27.60
CA LYS A 114 21.07 28.39 28.69
C LYS A 114 19.57 28.30 28.30
N ASN A 115 19.05 27.09 28.09
CA ASN A 115 17.63 26.76 27.86
C ASN A 115 17.02 27.15 26.50
N GLN A 116 17.81 27.35 25.44
CA GLN A 116 17.23 27.49 24.10
C GLN A 116 16.97 26.11 23.51
N ILE A 117 15.74 25.87 23.05
CA ILE A 117 15.34 24.67 22.34
C ILE A 117 15.28 25.02 20.86
N GLU A 118 16.17 24.42 20.10
CA GLU A 118 16.18 24.52 18.64
C GLU A 118 15.43 23.33 18.05
N THR A 119 14.77 23.52 16.91
CA THR A 119 13.99 22.48 16.24
C THR A 119 14.40 22.24 14.79
N GLY A 120 14.05 21.09 14.22
CA GLY A 120 14.25 20.76 12.80
C GLY A 120 15.68 20.96 12.30
N GLN A 121 15.87 21.84 11.32
CA GLN A 121 17.19 22.12 10.75
C GLN A 121 18.15 22.77 11.75
N ASP A 122 17.64 23.68 12.58
CA ASP A 122 18.46 24.39 13.57
C ASP A 122 18.98 23.42 14.64
N SER A 123 18.15 22.47 15.06
CA SER A 123 18.58 21.42 15.98
C SER A 123 19.68 20.55 15.38
N LEU A 124 19.59 20.23 14.10
CA LEU A 124 20.61 19.46 13.39
C LEU A 124 21.93 20.24 13.29
N ARG A 125 21.85 21.53 12.95
CA ARG A 125 23.02 22.42 12.93
C ARG A 125 23.71 22.46 14.28
N GLN A 126 22.96 22.63 15.38
CA GLN A 126 23.55 22.64 16.72
C GLN A 126 24.20 21.30 17.08
N TYR A 127 23.54 20.19 16.75
CA TYR A 127 24.08 18.86 16.96
C TYR A 127 25.40 18.64 16.21
N ILE A 128 25.47 19.03 14.94
CA ILE A 128 26.70 18.99 14.13
C ILE A 128 27.81 19.82 14.77
N ASN A 129 27.51 21.05 15.19
CA ASN A 129 28.48 21.91 15.85
C ASN A 129 29.01 21.26 17.13
N LYS A 130 28.14 20.66 17.94
CA LYS A 130 28.53 19.95 19.15
C LYS A 130 29.41 18.73 18.86
N LEU A 131 29.10 17.94 17.83
CA LEU A 131 29.96 16.82 17.41
C LEU A 131 31.38 17.25 17.05
N LYS A 132 31.53 18.44 16.44
CA LYS A 132 32.85 19.00 16.10
C LYS A 132 33.64 19.51 17.31
N THR A 133 33.00 19.74 18.47
CA THR A 133 33.70 20.27 19.65
C THR A 133 34.55 19.18 20.33
N PRO A 134 35.88 19.38 20.50
CA PRO A 134 36.78 18.34 21.03
C PRO A 134 36.51 17.99 22.50
N ASN A 135 36.17 18.96 23.34
CA ASN A 135 36.20 18.81 24.80
C ASN A 135 34.82 18.65 25.47
N SER A 136 33.76 18.27 24.74
CA SER A 136 32.54 17.86 25.44
C SER A 136 32.71 16.43 25.94
N ASP A 137 33.02 16.29 27.23
CA ASP A 137 32.96 15.02 27.96
C ASP A 137 31.52 14.47 28.06
N GLU A 138 30.52 15.28 27.69
CA GLU A 138 29.20 14.78 27.35
C GLU A 138 29.29 13.78 26.19
N VAL A 139 28.89 12.54 26.48
CA VAL A 139 28.63 11.49 25.51
C VAL A 139 27.41 11.92 24.67
N ILE A 140 27.62 12.79 23.69
CA ILE A 140 26.61 13.35 22.76
C ILE A 140 25.73 12.26 22.14
N HIS A 141 26.28 11.04 22.06
CA HIS A 141 25.71 9.82 21.46
C HIS A 141 24.56 9.23 22.28
N LYS A 142 24.53 9.47 23.61
CA LYS A 142 23.43 9.06 24.50
C LYS A 142 22.31 10.10 24.59
N THR A 143 22.39 11.21 23.85
CA THR A 143 21.33 12.20 23.87
C THR A 143 20.10 11.66 23.15
N ALA A 144 18.91 11.88 23.72
CA ALA A 144 17.63 11.56 23.07
C ALA A 144 17.55 12.12 21.64
N TYR A 145 18.28 13.20 21.37
CA TYR A 145 18.43 13.78 20.04
C TYR A 145 19.10 12.83 19.04
N HIS A 146 20.25 12.22 19.37
CA HIS A 146 20.96 11.32 18.45
C HIS A 146 20.08 10.15 18.03
N LEU A 147 19.37 9.53 18.97
CA LEU A 147 18.45 8.43 18.70
C LEU A 147 17.26 8.87 17.84
N SER A 148 16.72 10.06 18.09
CA SER A 148 15.60 10.61 17.31
C SER A 148 16.04 10.95 15.88
N LEU A 149 17.23 11.54 15.71
CA LEU A 149 17.81 11.82 14.40
C LEU A 149 18.11 10.53 13.64
N TYR A 150 18.70 9.52 14.30
CA TYR A 150 18.93 8.19 13.72
C TYR A 150 17.62 7.59 13.20
N ALA A 151 16.56 7.59 14.04
CA ALA A 151 15.27 7.04 13.67
C ALA A 151 14.65 7.80 12.48
N SER A 152 14.75 9.12 12.48
CA SER A 152 14.28 10.01 11.42
C SER A 152 14.97 9.72 10.07
N VAL A 153 16.31 9.63 10.07
CA VAL A 153 17.13 9.25 8.90
C VAL A 153 16.77 7.86 8.39
N ASN A 154 16.65 6.87 9.29
CA ASN A 154 16.33 5.50 8.93
C ASN A 154 14.94 5.39 8.28
N LYS A 155 13.91 6.04 8.85
CA LYS A 155 12.56 6.03 8.30
C LYS A 155 12.50 6.62 6.89
N LEU A 156 13.18 7.74 6.65
CA LEU A 156 13.26 8.33 5.32
C LEU A 156 13.98 7.39 4.32
N SER A 157 15.10 6.79 4.74
CA SER A 157 15.85 5.82 3.93
C SER A 157 14.96 4.63 3.53
N MET A 158 14.23 4.06 4.49
CA MET A 158 13.28 2.98 4.25
C MET A 158 12.12 3.41 3.33
N LEU A 159 11.64 4.64 3.46
CA LEU A 159 10.59 5.19 2.59
C LEU A 159 11.08 5.31 1.15
N MET A 160 12.29 5.82 0.91
CA MET A 160 12.90 5.89 -0.42
C MET A 160 12.96 4.49 -1.06
N LYS A 161 13.54 3.51 -0.35
CA LYS A 161 13.60 2.11 -0.79
C LYS A 161 12.23 1.52 -1.12
N ARG A 162 11.23 1.84 -0.30
CA ARG A 162 9.86 1.37 -0.48
C ARG A 162 9.24 1.95 -1.74
N VAL A 163 9.34 3.27 -1.95
CA VAL A 163 8.76 3.96 -3.11
C VAL A 163 9.38 3.46 -4.42
N SER A 164 10.67 3.20 -4.45
CA SER A 164 11.35 2.59 -5.60
C SER A 164 10.72 1.28 -6.06
N LYS A 165 10.29 0.43 -5.11
CA LYS A 165 9.83 -0.94 -5.36
C LYS A 165 8.31 -1.09 -5.50
N LEU A 166 7.51 -0.14 -5.01
CA LEU A 166 6.06 -0.27 -5.02
C LEU A 166 5.45 -0.06 -6.40
N GLU A 167 4.43 -0.87 -6.70
CA GLU A 167 3.53 -0.66 -7.82
C GLU A 167 2.61 0.52 -7.53
N MET A 168 2.69 1.54 -8.38
CA MET A 168 1.92 2.78 -8.30
C MET A 168 1.64 3.27 -9.72
N PHE A 169 0.66 4.15 -9.88
CA PHE A 169 0.57 4.91 -11.13
C PHE A 169 1.84 5.72 -11.32
N LYS A 170 2.30 5.78 -12.56
CA LYS A 170 3.61 6.35 -12.88
C LYS A 170 3.75 7.81 -12.50
N ASP A 171 2.72 8.61 -12.78
CA ASP A 171 2.70 10.03 -12.41
C ASP A 171 2.72 10.22 -10.89
N ASP A 172 1.95 9.42 -10.15
CA ASP A 172 1.96 9.42 -8.68
C ASP A 172 3.32 9.03 -8.11
N LYS A 173 3.99 8.05 -8.75
CA LYS A 173 5.31 7.58 -8.36
C LYS A 173 6.36 8.66 -8.55
N ILE A 174 6.36 9.33 -9.70
CA ILE A 174 7.25 10.47 -9.99
C ILE A 174 6.97 11.62 -9.02
N TYR A 175 5.70 11.99 -8.83
CA TYR A 175 5.32 13.08 -7.93
C TYR A 175 5.77 12.82 -6.49
N LEU A 176 5.50 11.63 -5.96
CA LEU A 176 5.92 11.25 -4.62
C LEU A 176 7.45 11.25 -4.48
N ALA A 177 8.16 10.72 -5.48
CA ALA A 177 9.61 10.65 -5.46
C ALA A 177 10.24 12.05 -5.45
N LEU A 178 9.70 13.01 -6.22
CA LEU A 178 10.13 14.41 -6.18
C LEU A 178 9.89 15.04 -4.80
N LEU A 179 8.74 14.81 -4.17
CA LEU A 179 8.47 15.32 -2.81
C LEU A 179 9.44 14.75 -1.76
N ILE A 180 9.88 13.51 -1.94
CA ILE A 180 10.88 12.85 -1.09
C ILE A 180 12.26 13.47 -1.32
N GLN A 181 12.65 13.70 -2.57
CA GLN A 181 13.92 14.37 -2.91
C GLN A 181 13.99 15.77 -2.33
N ASP A 182 12.93 16.56 -2.49
CA ASP A 182 12.85 17.91 -1.91
C ASP A 182 13.04 17.85 -0.40
N PHE A 183 12.27 16.98 0.27
CA PHE A 183 12.38 16.82 1.72
C PHE A 183 13.79 16.42 2.16
N TYR A 184 14.40 15.45 1.48
CA TYR A 184 15.78 15.04 1.76
C TYR A 184 16.75 16.20 1.60
N TYR A 185 16.67 16.93 0.49
CA TYR A 185 17.60 18.01 0.17
C TYR A 185 17.55 19.11 1.23
N TYR A 186 16.34 19.56 1.59
CA TYR A 186 16.17 20.59 2.60
C TYR A 186 16.55 20.08 4.00
N SER A 187 16.17 18.87 4.38
CA SER A 187 16.32 18.42 5.78
C SER A 187 17.73 17.93 6.09
N TYR A 188 18.35 17.20 5.16
CA TYR A 188 19.63 16.52 5.38
C TYR A 188 20.69 16.87 4.34
N GLY A 189 20.30 17.03 3.08
CA GLY A 189 21.23 17.20 1.95
C GLY A 189 22.16 18.39 2.13
N HIS A 190 21.63 19.54 2.55
CA HIS A 190 22.44 20.73 2.85
C HIS A 190 23.50 20.48 3.93
N TYR A 191 23.20 19.62 4.90
CA TYR A 191 24.07 19.33 6.04
C TYR A 191 24.95 18.10 5.85
N TYR A 192 24.79 17.34 4.76
CA TYR A 192 25.46 16.06 4.53
C TYR A 192 26.98 16.15 4.74
N GLY A 193 27.64 17.05 4.01
CA GLY A 193 29.10 17.20 4.10
C GLY A 193 29.56 17.60 5.50
N TYR A 194 28.81 18.47 6.17
CA TYR A 194 29.14 18.93 7.52
C TYR A 194 28.94 17.86 8.58
N LEU A 195 27.89 17.05 8.46
CA LEU A 195 27.56 15.96 9.37
C LEU A 195 28.53 14.79 9.19
N ALA A 196 28.82 14.41 7.94
CA ALA A 196 29.80 13.35 7.64
C ALA A 196 31.17 13.71 8.23
N ASP A 197 31.68 14.92 7.95
CA ASP A 197 32.94 15.42 8.52
C ASP A 197 32.93 15.43 10.05
N ALA A 198 31.82 15.85 10.67
CA ALA A 198 31.70 15.88 12.12
C ALA A 198 31.71 14.49 12.76
N VAL A 199 31.01 13.53 12.16
CA VAL A 199 30.95 12.14 12.64
C VAL A 199 32.32 11.48 12.52
N GLU A 200 33.01 11.62 11.38
CA GLU A 200 34.35 11.05 11.17
C GLU A 200 35.38 11.61 12.16
N LYS A 201 35.39 12.95 12.34
CA LYS A 201 36.28 13.58 13.33
C LYS A 201 36.02 13.08 14.75
N ARG A 202 34.74 12.88 15.11
CA ARG A 202 34.37 12.39 16.44
C ARG A 202 34.73 10.91 16.63
N LEU A 203 34.55 10.07 15.62
CA LEU A 203 35.00 8.66 15.65
C LEU A 203 36.52 8.58 15.84
N ALA A 204 37.30 9.30 15.03
CA ALA A 204 38.76 9.32 15.15
C ALA A 204 39.22 9.80 16.55
N MET A 205 38.49 10.73 17.16
CA MET A 205 38.77 11.18 18.53
C MET A 205 38.48 10.09 19.57
N LEU A 206 37.36 9.38 19.45
CA LEU A 206 37.00 8.28 20.34
C LEU A 206 38.01 7.13 20.25
N GLU A 207 38.39 6.74 19.03
CA GLU A 207 39.43 5.73 18.81
C GLU A 207 40.76 6.10 19.47
N LYS A 208 41.18 7.37 19.37
CA LYS A 208 42.39 7.86 20.03
C LYS A 208 42.30 7.79 21.55
N LYS A 209 41.13 8.12 22.13
CA LYS A 209 40.90 8.03 23.59
C LYS A 209 40.96 6.57 24.05
N LEU A 210 40.31 5.66 23.33
CA LEU A 210 40.29 4.22 23.64
C LEU A 210 41.67 3.56 23.54
N LYS A 211 42.53 3.99 22.60
CA LYS A 211 43.91 3.49 22.48
C LYS A 211 44.82 3.93 23.64
N ASN A 212 44.50 5.05 24.29
CA ASN A 212 45.33 5.66 25.32
C ASN A 212 44.85 5.37 26.75
N SER A 213 43.74 4.62 26.92
CA SER A 213 43.17 4.33 28.23
C SER A 213 43.59 2.95 28.76
N VAL A 214 43.73 2.86 30.08
CA VAL A 214 43.83 1.58 30.82
C VAL A 214 42.40 1.22 31.22
N VAL A 215 41.93 0.05 30.78
CA VAL A 215 40.52 -0.40 30.83
C VAL A 215 39.81 -0.02 32.14
N ASP A 216 38.98 1.03 32.08
CA ASP A 216 38.11 1.54 33.16
C ASP A 216 36.66 1.72 32.64
N VAL A 217 35.69 1.94 33.53
CA VAL A 217 34.25 2.12 33.23
C VAL A 217 34.00 3.19 32.16
N LYS A 218 34.85 4.23 32.10
CA LYS A 218 34.78 5.27 31.06
C LYS A 218 35.00 4.73 29.65
N ASP A 219 35.75 3.65 29.49
CA ASP A 219 36.01 3.01 28.19
C ASP A 219 34.77 2.32 27.64
N LEU A 220 33.90 1.79 28.52
CA LEU A 220 32.64 1.19 28.11
C LEU A 220 31.68 2.22 27.49
N ASP A 221 31.69 3.44 28.03
CA ASP A 221 30.92 4.57 27.49
C ASP A 221 31.47 5.05 26.14
N TYR A 222 32.80 5.07 25.98
CA TYR A 222 33.44 5.42 24.71
C TYR A 222 33.22 4.35 23.63
N LEU A 223 33.28 3.06 23.98
CA LEU A 223 32.96 1.95 23.06
C LEU A 223 31.50 2.01 22.59
N THR A 224 30.58 2.27 23.52
CA THR A 224 29.15 2.43 23.18
C THR A 224 28.93 3.62 22.24
N ALA A 225 29.61 4.74 22.50
CA ALA A 225 29.57 5.93 21.67
C ALA A 225 30.10 5.69 20.25
N GLU A 226 31.23 5.03 20.13
CA GLU A 226 31.85 4.66 18.85
C GLU A 226 30.91 3.75 18.04
N SER A 227 30.32 2.74 18.68
CA SER A 227 29.35 1.83 18.06
C SER A 227 28.12 2.57 17.54
N GLN A 228 27.52 3.45 18.35
CA GLN A 228 26.33 4.22 17.94
C GLN A 228 26.63 5.20 16.81
N LEU A 229 27.75 5.91 16.86
CA LEU A 229 28.18 6.79 15.76
C LEU A 229 28.48 6.03 14.48
N THR A 230 29.08 4.84 14.58
CA THR A 230 29.31 3.96 13.43
C THR A 230 28.00 3.49 12.81
N LEU A 231 27.03 3.09 13.63
CA LEU A 231 25.69 2.72 13.17
C LEU A 231 25.00 3.92 12.49
N PHE A 232 25.10 5.10 13.09
CA PHE A 232 24.54 6.33 12.54
C PHE A 232 25.18 6.71 11.20
N ARG A 233 26.51 6.64 11.11
CA ARG A 233 27.26 6.82 9.86
C ARG A 233 26.74 5.90 8.76
N ASN A 234 26.60 4.60 9.08
CA ASN A 234 26.17 3.60 8.10
C ASN A 234 24.74 3.85 7.60
N ILE A 235 23.79 4.20 8.49
CA ILE A 235 22.43 4.49 8.04
C ILE A 235 22.35 5.80 7.24
N PHE A 236 23.20 6.77 7.57
CA PHE A 236 23.25 8.03 6.84
C PHE A 236 23.84 7.84 5.44
N LEU A 237 24.86 6.98 5.28
CA LEU A 237 25.36 6.57 3.98
C LEU A 237 24.28 5.83 3.17
N ASP A 238 23.52 4.93 3.81
CA ASP A 238 22.40 4.23 3.16
C ASP A 238 21.33 5.21 2.66
N LEU A 239 20.97 6.23 3.45
CA LEU A 239 20.06 7.29 3.03
C LEU A 239 20.55 7.98 1.75
N VAL A 240 21.83 8.33 1.69
CA VAL A 240 22.44 9.02 0.53
C VAL A 240 22.46 8.12 -0.70
N THR A 241 22.82 6.84 -0.53
CA THR A 241 22.75 5.85 -1.61
C THR A 241 21.34 5.71 -2.16
N ASN A 242 20.34 5.60 -1.28
CA ASN A 242 18.94 5.48 -1.68
C ASN A 242 18.42 6.75 -2.37
N PHE A 243 18.90 7.92 -1.97
CA PHE A 243 18.59 9.18 -2.64
C PHE A 243 19.10 9.17 -4.10
N HIS A 244 20.35 8.76 -4.33
CA HIS A 244 20.91 8.68 -5.69
C HIS A 244 20.23 7.60 -6.55
N GLU A 245 19.86 6.47 -5.96
CA GLU A 245 19.08 5.43 -6.65
C GLU A 245 17.70 5.97 -7.05
N LEU A 246 17.00 6.66 -6.14
CA LEU A 246 15.71 7.26 -6.42
C LEU A 246 15.80 8.34 -7.51
N ASP A 247 16.85 9.16 -7.49
CA ASP A 247 17.10 10.16 -8.53
C ASP A 247 17.26 9.53 -9.92
N SER A 248 18.06 8.46 -10.00
CA SER A 248 18.25 7.71 -11.24
C SER A 248 16.94 7.12 -11.77
N GLN A 249 16.12 6.56 -10.88
CA GLN A 249 14.81 5.99 -11.21
C GLN A 249 13.81 7.06 -11.68
N ILE A 250 13.82 8.26 -11.08
CA ILE A 250 12.97 9.38 -11.53
C ILE A 250 13.27 9.71 -12.98
N GLN A 251 14.56 9.79 -13.36
CA GLN A 251 14.96 10.07 -14.74
C GLN A 251 14.47 8.98 -15.70
N GLU A 252 14.59 7.72 -15.32
CA GLU A 252 14.07 6.58 -16.08
C GLU A 252 12.55 6.69 -16.29
N TRP A 253 11.79 6.90 -15.22
CA TRP A 253 10.32 7.01 -15.31
C TRP A 253 9.89 8.23 -16.14
N GLN A 254 10.61 9.34 -16.06
CA GLN A 254 10.32 10.52 -16.89
C GLN A 254 10.60 10.27 -18.37
N ASN A 255 11.67 9.54 -18.71
CA ASN A 255 12.01 9.21 -20.09
C ASN A 255 10.97 8.27 -20.71
N GLU A 256 10.61 7.21 -20.00
CA GLU A 256 9.57 6.29 -20.43
C GLU A 256 8.17 6.96 -20.51
N ARG A 257 7.94 8.14 -19.91
CA ARG A 257 6.68 8.88 -20.05
C ARG A 257 6.60 9.62 -21.39
N LYS A 258 7.75 9.92 -22.00
CA LYS A 258 7.85 10.65 -23.27
C LYS A 258 7.75 9.75 -24.51
N ASN A 259 7.95 8.45 -24.32
CA ASN A 259 7.81 7.41 -25.36
C ASN A 259 6.42 6.79 -25.32
#